data_AF-A0A6C0AWV0-F1
#
_entry.id   AF-A0A6C0AWV0-F1
#
_cell.length_a   1.000
_cell.length_b   1.000
_cell.length_c   1.000
_cell.angle_alpha   90.00
_cell.angle_beta   90.00
_cell.angle_gamma   90.00
#
_symmetry.space_group_name_H-M   'P 1'
#
loop_
_entity.id
_entity.type
_entity.pdbx_description
1 polymer ?
#
loop_
_entity_poly.entity_id
_entity_poly.type
_entity_poly.pdbx_seq_one_letter_code
_entity_poly.pdbx_strand_id
1 'polypeptide(L)'
;MSEVSQSSSQEFYAVYSQKQFDHIQETNLNSHKKNKDFSYIYYEKYNNELVQITEIFHDKTSKSLFDDAVYLGKVKKFHSALSGPMPTLLPIKYEASIP
;
A
#
# COMPACT_ATOMS: atom_id res chain seq x y z
N MET A 1 1.35 39.03 12.34
CA MET A 1 0.19 38.12 12.21
C MET A 1 0.70 36.90 11.46
N SER A 2 0.67 35.74 12.11
CA SER A 2 1.34 34.51 11.71
C SER A 2 0.58 33.82 10.57
N GLU A 3 1.18 33.72 9.39
CA GLU A 3 0.75 32.74 8.39
C GLU A 3 1.33 31.39 8.80
N VAL A 4 0.56 30.64 9.57
CA VAL A 4 0.81 29.22 9.81
C VAL A 4 0.58 28.54 8.47
N SER A 5 1.66 28.26 7.74
CA SER A 5 1.67 27.35 6.60
C SER A 5 1.09 26.03 7.06
N GLN A 6 -0.21 25.79 6.82
CA GLN A 6 -0.78 24.46 6.85
C GLN A 6 0.01 23.67 5.81
N SER A 7 0.99 22.89 6.27
CA SER A 7 1.62 21.90 5.41
C SER A 7 0.47 21.05 4.89
N SER A 8 0.21 21.15 3.58
CA SER A 8 -0.79 20.34 2.93
C SER A 8 -0.44 18.91 3.28
N SER A 9 -1.23 18.28 4.15
CA SER A 9 -1.04 16.89 4.50
C SER A 9 -1.28 16.13 3.20
N GLN A 10 -0.20 15.78 2.51
CA GLN A 10 -0.25 15.23 1.16
C GLN A 10 -1.01 13.91 1.29
N GLU A 11 -2.26 13.89 0.83
CA GLU A 11 -3.12 12.73 0.96
C GLU A 11 -2.75 11.74 -0.12
N PHE A 12 -2.46 10.49 0.27
CA PHE A 12 -2.22 9.41 -0.68
C PHE A 12 -3.37 8.43 -0.65
N TYR A 13 -3.56 7.75 -1.77
CA TYR A 13 -4.60 6.75 -1.95
C TYR A 13 -3.95 5.40 -2.16
N ALA A 14 -4.24 4.48 -1.24
CA ALA A 14 -3.63 3.17 -1.18
C ALA A 14 -4.40 2.15 -2.01
N VAL A 15 -3.67 1.36 -2.79
CA VAL A 15 -4.22 0.26 -3.57
C VAL A 15 -3.41 -1.01 -3.32
N TYR A 16 -4.13 -2.13 -3.28
CA TYR A 16 -3.54 -3.46 -3.22
C TYR A 16 -4.07 -4.32 -4.36
N SER A 17 -3.19 -4.95 -5.12
CA SER A 17 -3.50 -5.98 -6.10
C SER A 17 -2.65 -7.22 -5.80
N GLN A 18 -3.29 -8.38 -5.70
CA GLN A 18 -2.59 -9.64 -5.48
C GLN A 18 -1.74 -9.99 -6.71
N LYS A 19 -2.29 -9.80 -7.93
CA LYS A 19 -1.56 -10.03 -9.19
C LYS A 19 -0.30 -9.16 -9.29
N GLN A 20 -0.40 -7.89 -8.92
CA GLN A 20 0.75 -6.98 -8.90
C GLN A 20 1.78 -7.44 -7.88
N PHE A 21 1.33 -7.82 -6.67
CA PHE A 21 2.21 -8.32 -5.62
C PHE A 21 2.96 -9.59 -6.05
N ASP A 22 2.26 -10.56 -6.63
CA ASP A 22 2.84 -11.81 -7.12
C ASP A 22 3.89 -11.53 -8.20
N HIS A 23 3.60 -10.62 -9.13
CA HIS A 23 4.55 -10.22 -10.17
C HIS A 23 5.83 -9.55 -9.61
N ILE A 24 5.68 -8.70 -8.58
CA ILE A 24 6.82 -8.11 -7.86
C ILE A 24 7.67 -9.21 -7.21
N GLN A 25 7.01 -10.17 -6.55
CA GLN A 25 7.69 -11.30 -5.89
C GLN A 25 8.44 -12.18 -6.89
N GLU A 26 7.83 -12.52 -8.03
CA GLU A 26 8.47 -13.31 -9.10
C GLU A 26 9.67 -12.58 -9.71
N THR A 27 9.55 -11.29 -9.96
CA THR A 27 10.64 -10.47 -10.53
C THR A 27 11.83 -10.40 -9.58
N ASN A 28 11.56 -10.31 -8.29
CA ASN A 28 12.56 -10.29 -7.24
C ASN A 28 13.29 -11.63 -7.11
N LEU A 29 12.57 -12.76 -7.15
CA LEU A 29 13.16 -14.10 -7.15
C LEU A 29 14.10 -14.35 -8.35
N ASN A 30 13.73 -13.83 -9.53
CA ASN A 30 14.49 -14.03 -10.77
C ASN A 30 15.68 -13.06 -10.91
N SER A 31 15.76 -12.03 -10.07
CA SER A 31 16.86 -11.08 -10.08
C SER A 31 18.04 -11.61 -9.26
N HIS A 32 19.12 -12.02 -9.91
CA HIS A 32 20.38 -12.46 -9.26
C HIS A 32 21.02 -11.44 -8.28
N LYS A 33 20.47 -10.21 -8.18
CA LYS A 33 20.83 -9.21 -7.18
C LYS A 33 20.09 -9.49 -5.87
N LYS A 34 20.74 -10.24 -4.97
CA LYS A 34 20.34 -10.53 -3.57
C LYS A 34 20.15 -9.29 -2.65
N ASN A 35 19.85 -8.11 -3.18
CA ASN A 35 19.76 -6.90 -2.38
C ASN A 35 18.30 -6.51 -2.17
N LYS A 36 17.74 -7.14 -1.13
CA LYS A 36 16.58 -6.70 -0.34
C LYS A 36 15.28 -6.64 -1.14
N ASP A 37 14.61 -7.79 -1.21
CA ASP A 37 13.19 -7.87 -1.58
C ASP A 37 12.40 -7.06 -0.57
N PHE A 38 11.79 -5.97 -1.00
CA PHE A 38 10.94 -5.13 -0.15
C PHE A 38 9.50 -5.11 -0.68
N SER A 39 9.01 -6.28 -1.09
CA SER A 39 7.69 -6.43 -1.71
C SER A 39 6.54 -6.13 -0.76
N TYR A 40 6.76 -6.23 0.55
CA TYR A 40 5.75 -5.98 1.57
C TYR A 40 5.82 -4.52 2.01
N ILE A 41 5.07 -3.65 1.31
CA ILE A 41 5.01 -2.21 1.58
C ILE A 41 3.80 -1.90 2.46
N TYR A 42 4.02 -1.17 3.55
CA TYR A 42 3.00 -0.83 4.53
C TYR A 42 2.85 0.68 4.70
N TYR A 43 1.59 1.12 4.74
CA TYR A 43 1.21 2.51 4.99
C TYR A 43 0.25 2.60 6.18
N GLU A 44 0.33 3.73 6.88
CA GLU A 44 -0.55 4.03 8.01
C GLU A 44 -1.74 4.88 7.53
N LYS A 45 -2.96 4.41 7.86
CA LYS A 45 -4.22 5.15 7.71
C LYS A 45 -4.40 6.16 8.85
N TYR A 46 -5.43 7.00 8.74
CA TYR A 46 -5.74 8.02 9.74
C TYR A 46 -6.28 7.48 11.07
N ASN A 47 -6.80 6.25 11.07
CA ASN A 47 -7.22 5.50 12.26
C ASN A 47 -6.07 4.70 12.90
N ASN A 48 -4.80 4.99 12.53
CA ASN A 48 -3.60 4.25 12.96
C ASN A 48 -3.59 2.77 12.54
N GLU A 49 -4.47 2.36 11.63
CA GLU A 49 -4.44 1.04 11.01
C GLU A 49 -3.31 0.99 9.97
N LEU A 50 -2.56 -0.11 9.97
CA LEU A 50 -1.57 -0.39 8.95
C LEU A 50 -2.17 -1.26 7.87
N VAL A 51 -1.93 -0.90 6.61
CA VAL A 51 -2.37 -1.68 5.46
C VAL A 51 -1.20 -2.00 4.54
N GLN A 52 -1.20 -3.22 4.02
CA GLN A 52 -0.32 -3.60 2.92
C GLN A 52 -0.81 -2.98 1.63
N ILE A 53 0.11 -2.47 0.83
CA ILE A 53 -0.20 -1.86 -0.46
C ILE A 53 0.75 -2.38 -1.53
N THR A 54 0.35 -2.24 -2.79
CA THR A 54 1.21 -2.43 -3.96
C THR A 54 1.42 -1.14 -4.74
N GLU A 55 0.54 -0.16 -4.58
CA GLU A 55 0.55 1.10 -5.32
C GLU A 55 0.00 2.26 -4.48
N ILE A 56 0.53 3.46 -4.74
CA ILE A 56 -0.01 4.72 -4.19
C ILE A 56 -0.40 5.66 -5.31
N PHE A 57 -1.51 6.37 -5.12
CA PHE A 57 -1.89 7.49 -5.97
C PHE A 57 -1.92 8.80 -5.20
N HIS A 58 -1.51 9.87 -5.87
CA HIS A 58 -1.64 11.23 -5.37
C HIS A 58 -2.97 11.86 -5.77
N ASP A 59 -3.60 11.34 -6.84
CA ASP A 59 -4.92 11.77 -7.30
C ASP A 59 -5.95 10.65 -7.01
N LYS A 60 -7.13 11.07 -6.57
CA LYS A 60 -8.29 10.20 -6.34
C LYS A 60 -8.84 9.62 -7.63
N THR A 61 -8.61 10.26 -8.78
CA THR A 61 -9.14 9.81 -10.07
C THR A 61 -8.28 8.71 -10.70
N SER A 62 -7.04 8.55 -10.23
CA SER A 62 -6.14 7.49 -10.67
C SER A 62 -6.69 6.11 -10.33
N LYS A 63 -6.45 5.16 -11.23
CA LYS A 63 -6.86 3.77 -11.10
C LYS A 63 -5.69 2.87 -11.43
N SER A 64 -5.65 1.73 -10.75
CA SER A 64 -4.67 0.71 -11.09
C SER A 64 -5.04 0.04 -12.41
N LEU A 65 -4.02 -0.45 -13.12
CA LEU A 65 -4.19 -1.20 -14.35
C LEU A 65 -4.53 -2.67 -14.10
N PHE A 66 -4.42 -3.12 -12.84
CA PHE A 66 -4.78 -4.46 -12.41
C PHE A 66 -6.28 -4.54 -12.11
N ASP A 67 -6.92 -5.59 -12.63
CA ASP A 67 -8.36 -5.86 -12.50
C ASP A 67 -8.76 -6.34 -11.09
N ASP A 68 -7.83 -6.94 -10.36
CA ASP A 68 -7.99 -7.36 -8.96
C ASP A 68 -7.62 -6.26 -7.95
N ALA A 69 -7.34 -5.04 -8.42
CA ALA A 69 -6.95 -3.93 -7.58
C ALA A 69 -8.08 -3.50 -6.63
N VAL A 70 -7.81 -3.57 -5.33
CA VAL A 70 -8.69 -3.15 -4.25
C VAL A 70 -8.23 -1.81 -3.71
N TYR A 71 -9.15 -0.86 -3.66
CA TYR A 71 -8.89 0.46 -3.09
C TYR A 71 -9.03 0.44 -1.56
N LEU A 72 -7.94 0.69 -0.86
CA LEU A 72 -7.88 0.59 0.61
C LEU A 72 -8.20 1.92 1.32
N GLY A 73 -8.41 2.99 0.54
CA GLY A 73 -8.75 4.31 1.04
C GLY A 73 -7.55 5.25 1.17
N LYS A 74 -7.73 6.33 1.94
CA LYS A 74 -6.70 7.34 2.17
C LYS A 74 -5.68 6.86 3.20
N VAL A 75 -4.41 7.08 2.91
CA VAL A 75 -3.29 6.83 3.83
C VAL A 75 -2.49 8.10 4.06
N LYS A 76 -1.91 8.19 5.25
CA LYS A 76 -1.22 9.39 5.75
C LYS A 76 0.27 9.36 5.46
N LYS A 77 0.92 8.22 5.71
CA LYS A 77 2.38 8.11 5.60
C LYS A 77 2.83 6.68 5.37
N PHE A 78 4.00 6.57 4.74
CA PHE A 78 4.77 5.34 4.68
C PHE A 78 5.13 4.88 6.10
N HIS A 79 4.95 3.59 6.37
CA HIS A 79 5.32 2.97 7.63
C HIS A 79 6.61 2.17 7.49
N SER A 80 6.62 1.15 6.63
CA SER A 80 7.78 0.29 6.42
C SER A 80 7.69 -0.45 5.09
N ALA A 81 8.84 -0.96 4.63
CA ALA A 81 8.91 -1.94 3.56
C ALA A 81 9.74 -3.12 4.05
N LEU A 82 9.21 -4.33 3.93
CA LEU A 82 9.76 -5.54 4.51
C LEU A 82 9.99 -6.60 3.43
N SER A 83 10.90 -7.53 3.71
CA SER A 83 11.14 -8.72 2.89
C SER A 83 10.23 -9.89 3.19
N GLY A 84 9.45 -9.77 4.26
CA GLY A 84 8.46 -10.76 4.67
C GLY A 84 7.19 -10.09 5.18
N PRO A 85 6.11 -10.85 5.32
CA PRO A 85 4.86 -10.33 5.84
C PRO A 85 5.05 -9.84 7.28
N MET A 86 4.40 -8.73 7.61
CA MET A 86 4.40 -8.20 8.98
C MET A 86 3.56 -9.12 9.88
N PRO A 87 4.14 -9.70 10.96
CA PRO A 87 3.45 -10.71 11.76
C PRO A 87 2.26 -10.19 12.57
N THR A 88 2.16 -8.88 12.77
CA THR A 88 1.13 -8.24 13.60
C THR A 88 -0.02 -7.62 12.82
N LEU A 89 -0.03 -7.70 11.49
CA LEU A 89 -1.18 -7.30 10.71
C LEU A 89 -2.22 -8.40 10.76
N LEU A 90 -3.28 -8.16 11.54
CA LEU A 90 -4.46 -9.01 11.46
C LEU A 90 -4.91 -9.04 10.00
N PRO A 91 -5.18 -10.22 9.42
CA PRO A 91 -5.63 -10.32 8.04
C PRO A 91 -6.85 -9.43 7.90
N ILE A 92 -6.77 -8.46 6.98
CA ILE A 92 -7.92 -7.65 6.59
C ILE A 92 -8.95 -8.67 6.15
N LYS A 93 -9.99 -8.87 6.96
CA LYS A 93 -11.07 -9.78 6.62
C LYS A 93 -11.70 -9.20 5.37
N TYR A 94 -11.40 -9.80 4.22
CA TYR A 94 -12.18 -9.61 3.02
C TYR A 94 -13.57 -10.17 3.33
N GLU A 95 -14.43 -9.35 3.94
CA GLU A 95 -15.86 -9.61 3.86
C GLU A 95 -16.24 -9.31 2.41
N ALA A 96 -16.13 -10.33 1.57
CA ALA A 96 -16.89 -10.42 0.36
C ALA A 96 -18.37 -10.33 0.76
N SER A 97 -18.91 -9.11 0.76
CA SER A 97 -20.36 -8.91 0.71
C SER A 97 -20.82 -9.43 -0.64
N ILE A 98 -21.16 -10.72 -0.67
CA ILE A 98 -21.92 -11.31 -1.76
C ILE A 98 -23.39 -10.90 -1.51
N PRO A 99 -24.06 -10.25 -2.48
CA PRO A 99 -25.48 -9.88 -2.36
C PRO A 99 -26.42 -11.09 -2.32
#